data_AF-A0A7V2FZJ3-F1
#
_entry.id   AF-A0A7V2FZJ3-F1
#
_cell.length_a   1.000
_cell.length_b   1.000
_cell.length_c   1.000
_cell.angle_alpha   90.00
_cell.angle_beta   90.00
_cell.angle_gamma   90.00
#
_symmetry.space_group_name_H-M   'P 1'
#
loop_
_entity.id
_entity.type
_entity.pdbx_description
1 polymer ?
#
loop_
_entity_poly.entity_id
_entity_poly.type
_entity_poly.pdbx_seq_one_letter_code
_entity_poly.pdbx_strand_id
1 'polypeptide(L)'
;MAAAVLAAGCALVRKSSAVKDAGRPLVYPNSMKLDQVDDYHGTKVADPYRWLEDPDSAETRAWVESQNKVTFGYLEQIPGRERIKDRLTQLWDYEKYGVPRKDGGRYFFSKNDGLQNQSVIYTMDA
;
A
#
# COMPACT_ATOMS: atom_id res chain seq x y z
N MET A 1 -13.40 62.99 2.43
CA MET A 1 -14.23 62.58 3.58
C MET A 1 -14.75 61.17 3.31
N ALA A 2 -14.56 60.27 4.27
CA ALA A 2 -15.27 59.01 4.55
C ALA A 2 -15.51 58.01 3.39
N ALA A 3 -14.78 56.89 3.31
CA ALA A 3 -14.86 55.67 4.14
C ALA A 3 -16.07 54.77 3.81
N ALA A 4 -15.79 53.55 3.30
CA ALA A 4 -16.42 52.30 3.74
C ALA A 4 -15.83 51.11 2.97
N VAL A 5 -14.82 50.48 3.57
CA VAL A 5 -14.42 49.10 3.26
C VAL A 5 -15.42 48.19 3.96
N LEU A 6 -16.14 47.34 3.23
CA LEU A 6 -16.84 46.19 3.82
C LEU A 6 -16.31 44.90 3.20
N ALA A 7 -15.37 44.30 3.91
CA ALA A 7 -14.99 42.91 3.73
C ALA A 7 -16.11 42.02 4.30
N ALA A 8 -16.70 41.16 3.47
CA ALA A 8 -17.57 40.08 3.91
C ALA A 8 -17.12 38.77 3.22
N GLY A 9 -15.87 38.39 3.45
CA GLY A 9 -15.39 37.03 3.16
C GLY A 9 -15.88 36.10 4.26
N CYS A 10 -17.10 35.57 4.12
CA CYS A 10 -17.62 34.55 5.02
C CYS A 10 -16.77 33.28 4.84
N ALA A 11 -15.88 33.03 5.80
CA ALA A 11 -15.04 31.85 5.84
C ALA A 11 -15.93 30.60 5.90
N LEU A 12 -15.92 29.80 4.83
CA LEU A 12 -16.55 28.49 4.81
C LEU A 12 -15.69 27.54 5.65
N VAL A 13 -15.89 27.55 6.97
CA VAL A 13 -15.31 26.57 7.88
C VAL A 13 -15.84 25.20 7.47
N ARG A 14 -15.00 24.40 6.80
CA ARG A 14 -15.25 22.97 6.61
C ARG A 14 -15.30 22.32 8.00
N LYS A 15 -16.50 22.01 8.48
CA LYS A 15 -16.67 21.10 9.63
C LYS A 15 -16.00 19.78 9.26
N SER A 16 -14.86 19.48 9.87
CA SER A 16 -14.33 18.12 9.89
C SER A 16 -15.29 17.30 10.76
N SER A 17 -16.09 16.44 10.13
CA SER A 17 -16.83 15.43 10.87
C SER A 17 -15.80 14.45 11.43
N ALA A 18 -15.64 14.47 12.75
CA ALA A 18 -14.95 13.40 13.46
C ALA A 18 -15.62 12.08 13.09
N VAL A 19 -14.86 11.18 12.44
CA VAL A 19 -15.30 9.82 12.15
C VAL A 19 -15.44 9.11 13.49
N LYS A 20 -16.66 9.07 14.03
CA LYS A 20 -17.02 8.12 15.07
C LYS A 20 -17.36 6.80 14.40
N ASP A 21 -16.35 6.01 14.07
CA ASP A 21 -16.56 4.59 13.82
C ASP A 21 -16.33 3.85 15.14
N ALA A 22 -17.41 3.59 15.87
CA ALA A 22 -17.38 2.59 16.93
C ALA A 22 -17.29 1.24 16.22
N GLY A 23 -16.06 0.85 15.89
CA GLY A 23 -15.74 -0.23 14.95
C GLY A 23 -16.55 -1.48 15.22
N ARG A 24 -17.29 -1.94 14.19
CA ARG A 24 -17.92 -3.26 14.23
C ARG A 24 -16.83 -4.31 14.48
N PRO A 25 -17.06 -5.28 15.37
CA PRO A 25 -16.08 -6.33 15.62
C PRO A 25 -15.76 -7.06 14.32
N LEU A 26 -14.48 -7.11 13.96
CA LEU A 26 -14.01 -7.85 12.79
C LEU A 26 -14.14 -9.34 13.05
N VAL A 27 -14.78 -10.05 12.12
CA VAL A 27 -14.84 -11.52 12.11
C VAL A 27 -13.69 -12.02 11.26
N TYR A 28 -12.69 -12.61 11.91
CA TYR A 28 -11.52 -13.15 11.22
C TYR A 28 -11.82 -14.54 10.64
N PRO A 29 -11.19 -14.91 9.51
CA PRO A 29 -11.32 -16.25 8.95
C PRO A 29 -10.74 -17.31 9.88
N ASN A 30 -11.31 -18.51 9.85
CA ASN A 30 -10.79 -19.64 10.60
C ASN A 30 -9.36 -19.97 10.15
N SER A 31 -8.44 -20.05 11.11
CA SER A 31 -7.07 -20.49 10.89
C SER A 31 -6.89 -21.82 11.60
N MET A 32 -6.93 -22.91 10.84
CA MET A 32 -6.78 -24.26 11.37
C MET A 32 -5.47 -24.38 12.14
N LYS A 33 -5.52 -25.05 13.29
CA LYS A 33 -4.34 -25.41 14.09
C LYS A 33 -4.11 -26.90 13.93
N LEU A 34 -2.87 -27.26 13.65
CA LEU A 34 -2.39 -28.65 13.64
C LEU A 34 -1.49 -28.89 14.85
N ASP A 35 -1.23 -30.16 15.16
CA ASP A 35 -0.39 -30.56 16.29
C ASP A 35 1.10 -30.68 15.91
N GLN A 36 1.57 -29.90 14.93
CA GLN A 36 2.97 -29.91 14.52
C GLN A 36 3.86 -29.39 15.66
N VAL A 37 4.89 -30.17 16.01
CA VAL A 37 5.86 -29.86 17.05
C VAL A 37 7.25 -30.29 16.60
N ASP A 38 8.20 -29.37 16.65
CA ASP A 38 9.61 -29.63 16.36
C ASP A 38 10.42 -29.78 17.66
N ASP A 39 11.54 -30.48 17.60
CA ASP A 39 12.48 -30.63 18.72
C ASP A 39 13.80 -29.93 18.41
N TYR A 40 14.14 -28.95 19.21
CA TYR A 40 15.41 -28.23 19.16
C TYR A 40 16.23 -28.55 20.40
N HIS A 41 17.16 -29.50 20.26
CA HIS A 41 18.11 -29.90 21.31
C HIS A 41 17.43 -30.31 22.63
N GLY A 42 16.32 -31.05 22.54
CA GLY A 42 15.50 -31.48 23.68
C GLY A 42 14.38 -30.52 24.06
N THR A 43 14.29 -29.36 23.39
CA THR A 43 13.21 -28.39 23.60
C THR A 43 12.13 -28.56 22.54
N LYS A 44 10.92 -28.94 22.96
CA LYS A 44 9.75 -29.04 22.07
C LYS A 44 9.16 -27.67 21.77
N VAL A 45 8.97 -27.33 20.50
CA VAL A 45 8.39 -26.07 20.03
C VAL A 45 7.23 -26.37 19.09
N ALA A 46 6.02 -25.95 19.47
CA ALA A 46 4.83 -26.15 18.64
C ALA A 46 4.74 -25.10 17.53
N ASP A 47 4.43 -25.54 16.31
CA ASP A 47 4.17 -24.69 15.16
C ASP A 47 2.82 -25.05 14.51
N PRO A 48 1.69 -24.63 15.13
CA PRO A 48 0.37 -25.09 14.72
C PRO A 48 -0.07 -24.61 13.33
N TYR A 49 0.66 -23.68 12.72
CA TYR A 49 0.34 -23.09 11.42
C TYR A 49 1.36 -23.47 10.34
N ARG A 50 2.16 -24.51 10.56
CA ARG A 50 3.13 -25.05 9.57
C ARG A 50 2.53 -25.24 8.17
N TRP A 51 1.25 -25.56 8.08
CA TRP A 51 0.54 -25.73 6.80
C TRP A 51 0.50 -24.46 5.94
N LEU A 52 0.62 -23.26 6.54
CA LEU A 52 0.73 -21.98 5.82
C LEU A 52 2.10 -21.79 5.15
N GLU A 53 3.10 -22.63 5.46
CA GLU A 53 4.41 -22.60 4.79
C GLU A 53 4.38 -23.16 3.37
N ASP A 54 3.32 -23.89 2.99
CA ASP A 54 3.09 -24.33 1.61
C ASP A 54 2.20 -23.30 0.87
N PRO A 55 2.79 -22.42 0.03
CA PRO A 55 2.04 -21.39 -0.69
C PRO A 55 1.20 -21.94 -1.85
N ASP A 56 1.50 -23.15 -2.36
CA ASP A 56 0.84 -23.71 -3.53
C ASP A 56 -0.41 -24.54 -3.14
N SER A 57 -0.49 -24.98 -1.89
CA SER A 57 -1.64 -25.68 -1.33
C SER A 57 -2.96 -24.92 -1.54
N ALA A 58 -4.05 -25.67 -1.73
CA ALA A 58 -5.37 -25.07 -1.93
C ALA A 58 -5.86 -24.37 -0.65
N GLU A 59 -5.49 -24.93 0.51
CA GLU A 59 -5.80 -24.46 1.84
C GLU A 59 -5.18 -23.09 2.10
N THR A 60 -3.87 -22.94 1.83
CA THR A 60 -3.17 -21.66 2.03
C THR A 60 -3.70 -20.59 1.10
N ARG A 61 -3.95 -20.92 -0.18
CA ARG A 61 -4.56 -19.98 -1.13
C ARG A 61 -5.95 -19.52 -0.68
N ALA A 62 -6.81 -20.44 -0.26
CA ALA A 62 -8.15 -20.10 0.25
C ALA A 62 -8.07 -19.25 1.53
N TRP A 63 -7.12 -19.55 2.42
CA TRP A 63 -6.88 -18.75 3.62
C TRP A 63 -6.43 -17.33 3.27
N VAL A 64 -5.45 -17.16 2.37
CA VAL A 64 -4.98 -15.84 1.91
C VAL A 64 -6.12 -15.03 1.30
N GLU A 65 -6.94 -15.64 0.44
CA GLU A 65 -8.12 -14.97 -0.12
C GLU A 65 -9.11 -14.53 0.95
N SER A 66 -9.34 -15.36 1.97
CA SER A 66 -10.23 -15.02 3.07
C SER A 66 -9.71 -13.87 3.94
N GLN A 67 -8.40 -13.82 4.17
CA GLN A 67 -7.75 -12.71 4.90
C GLN A 67 -7.84 -11.42 4.08
N ASN A 68 -7.54 -11.48 2.78
CA ASN A 68 -7.66 -10.35 1.87
C ASN A 68 -9.08 -9.77 1.87
N LYS A 69 -10.13 -10.61 1.91
CA LYS A 69 -11.53 -10.14 2.00
C LYS A 69 -11.79 -9.31 3.25
N VAL A 70 -11.27 -9.73 4.41
CA VAL A 70 -11.41 -8.94 5.65
C VAL A 70 -10.62 -7.64 5.55
N THR A 71 -9.38 -7.70 5.07
CA THR A 71 -8.52 -6.52 4.93
C THR A 71 -9.09 -5.50 3.96
N PHE A 72 -9.42 -5.89 2.73
CA PHE A 72 -9.98 -4.97 1.74
C PHE A 72 -11.38 -4.50 2.14
N GLY A 73 -12.20 -5.38 2.71
CA GLY A 73 -13.51 -4.99 3.26
C GLY A 73 -13.42 -3.92 4.37
N TYR A 74 -12.36 -3.94 5.17
CA TYR A 74 -12.08 -2.87 6.15
C TYR A 74 -11.52 -1.60 5.49
N LEU A 75 -10.50 -1.74 4.63
CA LEU A 75 -9.83 -0.60 4.00
C LEU A 75 -10.77 0.20 3.08
N GLU A 76 -11.70 -0.46 2.39
CA GLU A 76 -12.69 0.17 1.51
C GLU A 76 -13.68 1.07 2.27
N GLN A 77 -13.88 0.83 3.58
CA GLN A 77 -14.77 1.65 4.41
C GLN A 77 -14.14 2.98 4.82
N ILE A 78 -12.81 3.15 4.64
CA ILE A 78 -12.08 4.34 5.07
C ILE A 78 -12.34 5.49 4.07
N PRO A 79 -13.10 6.54 4.45
CA PRO A 79 -13.52 7.57 3.49
C PRO A 79 -12.37 8.36 2.85
N GLY A 80 -11.21 8.39 3.51
CA GLY A 80 -10.02 9.12 3.04
C GLY A 80 -9.13 8.35 2.08
N ARG A 81 -9.37 7.05 1.85
CA ARG A 81 -8.43 6.16 1.13
C ARG A 81 -8.18 6.61 -0.31
N GLU A 82 -9.24 6.83 -1.09
CA GLU A 82 -9.09 7.22 -2.50
C GLU A 82 -8.45 8.61 -2.63
N ARG A 83 -8.80 9.56 -1.76
CA ARG A 83 -8.15 10.89 -1.75
C ARG A 83 -6.65 10.81 -1.51
N ILE A 84 -6.20 9.91 -0.63
CA ILE A 84 -4.77 9.70 -0.37
C ILE A 84 -4.10 9.07 -1.59
N LYS A 85 -4.70 8.02 -2.15
CA LYS A 85 -4.21 7.35 -3.37
C LYS A 85 -4.06 8.36 -4.51
N ASP A 86 -5.07 9.16 -4.80
CA ASP A 86 -5.04 10.16 -5.85
C ASP A 86 -3.95 11.21 -5.62
N ARG A 87 -3.81 11.67 -4.37
CA ARG A 87 -2.76 12.64 -4.03
C ARG A 87 -1.37 12.04 -4.19
N LEU A 88 -1.17 10.78 -3.81
CA LEU A 88 0.10 10.10 -4.01
C LEU A 88 0.39 9.93 -5.49
N THR A 89 -0.58 9.49 -6.30
CA THR A 89 -0.43 9.36 -7.76
C THR A 89 -0.01 10.68 -8.39
N GLN A 90 -0.70 11.79 -8.07
CA GLN A 90 -0.35 13.12 -8.59
C GLN A 90 1.08 13.56 -8.23
N LEU A 91 1.52 13.26 -7.00
CA LEU A 91 2.88 13.60 -6.56
C LEU A 91 3.94 12.68 -7.15
N TRP A 92 3.55 11.47 -7.55
CA TRP A 92 4.44 10.47 -8.12
C TRP A 92 4.60 10.62 -9.64
N ASP A 93 3.61 11.21 -10.31
CA ASP A 93 3.56 11.38 -11.76
C ASP A 93 4.45 12.54 -12.25
N TYR A 94 5.76 12.28 -12.27
CA TYR A 94 6.78 13.16 -12.83
C TYR A 94 7.91 12.35 -13.44
N GLU A 95 8.59 12.93 -14.43
CA GLU A 95 9.72 12.28 -15.10
C GLU A 95 10.88 12.03 -14.13
N LYS A 96 11.41 10.80 -14.13
CA LYS A 96 12.55 10.39 -13.31
C LYS A 96 13.66 9.89 -14.21
N TYR A 97 14.88 10.37 -13.95
CA TYR A 97 16.09 9.94 -14.63
C TYR A 97 17.05 9.32 -13.62
N GLY A 98 17.60 8.17 -13.97
CA GLY A 98 18.75 7.59 -13.28
C GLY A 98 20.04 8.29 -13.70
N VAL A 99 21.08 8.13 -12.90
CA VAL A 99 22.41 8.67 -13.21
C VAL A 99 22.97 7.95 -14.45
N PRO A 100 23.36 8.67 -15.52
CA PRO A 100 23.97 8.05 -16.69
C PRO A 100 25.30 7.38 -16.36
N ARG A 101 25.49 6.16 -16.87
CA ARG A 101 26.76 5.42 -16.82
C ARG A 101 27.33 5.27 -18.22
N LYS A 102 28.62 5.57 -18.39
CA LYS A 102 29.34 5.35 -19.66
C LYS A 102 29.92 3.94 -19.70
N ASP A 103 29.63 3.21 -20.76
CA ASP A 103 30.19 1.88 -21.04
C ASP A 103 30.19 1.60 -22.55
N GLY A 104 31.23 0.96 -23.07
CA GLY A 104 31.30 0.57 -24.50
C GLY A 104 31.08 1.70 -25.52
N GLY A 105 31.47 2.94 -25.20
CA GLY A 105 31.24 4.10 -26.08
C GLY A 105 29.79 4.63 -26.09
N ARG A 106 28.97 4.22 -25.13
CA ARG A 106 27.57 4.63 -24.98
C ARG A 106 27.28 5.11 -23.56
N TYR A 107 26.28 5.96 -23.39
CA TYR A 107 25.66 6.19 -22.09
C TYR A 107 24.46 5.28 -21.92
N PHE A 108 24.27 4.78 -20.70
CA PHE A 108 23.11 4.03 -20.25
C PHE A 108 22.47 4.72 -19.05
N PHE A 109 21.16 4.88 -19.06
CA PHE A 109 20.41 5.47 -17.94
C PHE A 109 19.00 4.91 -17.90
N SER A 110 18.40 4.88 -16.71
CA SER A 110 16.98 4.58 -16.57
C SER A 110 16.15 5.84 -16.73
N LYS A 111 15.00 5.76 -17.39
CA LYS A 111 13.97 6.81 -17.43
C LYS A 111 12.62 6.21 -17.06
N ASN A 112 11.83 6.95 -16.30
CA ASN A 112 10.42 6.69 -16.03
C ASN A 112 9.64 7.95 -16.39
N ASP A 113 8.58 7.82 -17.19
CA ASP A 113 7.75 8.97 -17.60
C ASP A 113 6.82 9.47 -16.47
N GLY A 114 6.66 8.70 -15.40
CA GLY A 114 5.87 9.09 -14.23
C GLY A 114 5.40 7.88 -13.44
N LEU A 115 4.50 7.12 -14.05
CA LEU A 115 3.72 6.07 -13.41
C LEU A 115 4.01 4.67 -13.97
N GLN A 116 5.05 4.51 -14.79
CA GLN A 116 5.49 3.18 -15.20
C GLN A 116 5.86 2.33 -13.98
N ASN A 117 5.35 1.10 -13.93
CA ASN A 117 5.63 0.15 -12.85
C ASN A 117 7.14 -0.07 -12.65
N GLN A 118 7.92 -0.03 -13.74
CA GLN A 118 9.37 -0.17 -13.74
C GLN A 118 9.97 0.88 -14.68
N SER A 119 11.12 1.44 -14.31
CA SER A 119 11.84 2.37 -15.18
C SER A 119 12.42 1.64 -16.39
N VAL A 120 12.38 2.26 -17.56
CA VAL A 120 12.93 1.73 -18.82
C VAL A 120 14.40 2.11 -18.95
N ILE A 121 15.23 1.20 -19.45
CA ILE A 121 16.64 1.50 -19.74
C ILE A 121 16.77 2.10 -21.14
N TYR A 122 17.42 3.26 -21.22
CA TYR A 122 17.74 3.98 -22.45
C TYR A 122 19.24 3.97 -22.70
N THR A 123 19.61 4.17 -23.96
CA THR A 123 21.00 4.32 -24.38
C THR A 123 21.16 5.42 -25.42
N MET A 124 22.30 6.12 -25.39
CA MET A 124 22.70 7.11 -26.38
C MET A 124 24.20 7.01 -26.66
N ASP A 125 24.66 7.56 -27.78
CA ASP A 125 26.09 7.64 -28.08
C ASP A 125 26.80 8.59 -27.11
N ALA A 126 28.07 8.32 -26.78
CA ALA A 126 28.77 8.92 -25.64
C ALA A 126 29.70 10.11 -25.90
#